data_AF-A0A2V6LB56-F1
#
_entry.id   AF-A0A2V6LB56-F1
#
_cell.length_a   1.000
_cell.length_b   1.000
_cell.length_c   1.000
_cell.angle_alpha   90.00
_cell.angle_beta   90.00
_cell.angle_gamma   90.00
#
_symmetry.space_group_name_H-M   'P 1'
#
loop_
_entity.id
_entity.type
_entity.pdbx_description
1 polymer ?
#
loop_
_entity_poly.entity_id
_entity_poly.type
_entity_poly.pdbx_seq_one_letter_code
_entity_poly.pdbx_strand_id
1 'polypeptide(L)'
;MADTVLRTPPAGKPKLLDQVRDVIRRKHYSIRTEQAYIDWIKRFIIYHGKRHPGDMAEEEVAEFLTHLARDLNVAASTQNQALSER
;
A
#
# COMPACT_ATOMS: atom_id res chain seq x y z
N MET A 1 -0.67 30.05 11.44
CA MET A 1 -0.98 28.77 12.11
C MET A 1 -0.06 27.74 11.47
N ALA A 2 1.11 27.55 12.07
CA ALA A 2 2.29 26.95 11.44
C ALA A 2 2.39 25.45 11.71
N ASP A 3 2.75 24.73 10.65
CA ASP A 3 3.46 23.45 10.58
C ASP A 3 3.35 22.47 11.75
N THR A 4 2.48 21.48 11.57
CA THR A 4 2.62 20.18 12.23
C THR A 4 3.36 19.24 11.29
N VAL A 5 4.69 19.33 11.26
CA VAL A 5 5.53 18.47 10.41
C VAL A 5 6.58 17.75 11.27
N LEU A 6 6.32 16.44 11.43
CA LEU A 6 7.27 15.33 11.61
C LEU A 6 7.88 15.11 13.01
N ARG A 7 7.13 14.35 13.81
CA ARG A 7 7.68 13.50 14.88
C ARG A 7 8.49 12.36 14.24
N THR A 8 9.82 12.47 14.22
CA THR A 8 10.74 11.38 13.86
C THR A 8 10.82 10.39 15.03
N PRO A 9 10.49 9.08 14.86
CA PRO A 9 10.82 8.07 15.86
C PRO A 9 12.31 7.66 15.75
N PRO A 10 12.92 7.15 16.84
CA PRO A 10 14.36 6.93 16.95
C PRO A 10 14.87 5.77 16.08
N ALA A 11 16.18 5.80 15.84
CA ALA A 11 16.97 4.85 15.07
C ALA A 11 16.72 3.38 15.44
N GLY A 12 15.76 2.76 14.77
CA GLY A 12 15.64 1.33 14.54
C GLY A 12 15.43 1.13 13.04
N LYS A 13 15.74 -0.05 12.49
CA LYS A 13 15.53 -0.35 11.07
C LYS A 13 14.14 0.17 10.65
N PRO A 14 14.05 1.07 9.64
CA PRO A 14 12.79 1.74 9.35
C PRO A 14 11.73 0.69 9.05
N LYS A 15 10.55 0.83 9.67
CA LYS A 15 9.45 -0.11 9.45
C LYS A 15 9.11 -0.11 7.97
N LEU A 16 8.75 -1.27 7.41
CA LEU A 16 8.47 -1.41 5.98
C LEU A 16 7.53 -0.32 5.44
N LEU A 17 6.45 -0.01 6.18
CA LEU A 17 5.50 1.02 5.78
C LEU A 17 6.10 2.43 5.76
N ASP A 18 7.07 2.72 6.63
CA ASP A 18 7.74 4.02 6.64
C ASP A 18 8.70 4.14 5.44
N GLN A 19 9.42 3.06 5.10
CA GLN A 19 10.23 3.01 3.88
C GLN A 19 9.39 3.23 2.62
N VAL A 20 8.21 2.62 2.56
CA VAL A 20 7.29 2.79 1.43
C VAL A 20 6.80 4.25 1.32
N ARG A 21 6.43 4.89 2.44
CA ARG A 21 6.04 6.31 2.44
C ARG A 21 7.15 7.20 1.91
N ASP A 22 8.39 6.98 2.36
CA ASP A 22 9.54 7.75 1.90
C ASP A 22 9.76 7.62 0.39
N VAL A 23 9.62 6.40 -0.16
CA VAL A 23 9.73 6.17 -1.61
C VAL A 23 8.60 6.86 -2.37
N ILE A 24 7.36 6.76 -1.91
CA ILE A 24 6.20 7.37 -2.57
C ILE A 24 6.32 8.90 -2.58
N ARG A 25 6.73 9.49 -1.45
CA ARG A 25 6.94 10.94 -1.32
C ARG A 25 8.10 11.43 -2.19
N ARG A 26 9.21 10.68 -2.25
CA ARG A 26 10.33 10.98 -3.18
C ARG A 26 9.92 10.93 -4.65
N LYS A 27 8.95 10.07 -4.99
CA LYS A 27 8.35 10.00 -6.32
C LYS A 27 7.28 11.08 -6.56
N HIS A 28 7.06 11.98 -5.60
CA HIS A 28 6.09 13.09 -5.68
C HIS A 28 4.66 12.65 -6.00
N TYR A 29 4.29 11.43 -5.60
CA TYR A 29 2.90 10.99 -5.70
C TYR A 29 2.03 11.74 -4.68
N SER A 30 0.73 11.83 -4.98
CA SER A 30 -0.23 12.46 -4.08
C SER A 30 -0.37 11.68 -2.76
N ILE A 31 -0.74 12.38 -1.69
CA ILE A 31 -1.06 11.78 -0.38
C ILE A 31 -2.15 10.70 -0.52
N ARG A 32 -3.10 10.89 -1.45
CA ARG A 32 -4.13 9.90 -1.76
C ARG A 32 -3.53 8.60 -2.30
N THR A 33 -2.52 8.71 -3.16
CA THR A 33 -1.78 7.56 -3.69
C THR A 33 -0.97 6.87 -2.57
N GLU A 34 -0.29 7.65 -1.72
CA GLU A 34 0.39 7.11 -0.52
C GLU A 34 -0.56 6.26 0.33
N GLN A 35 -1.72 6.82 0.67
CA GLN A 35 -2.71 6.13 1.49
C GLN A 35 -3.20 4.83 0.84
N ALA A 36 -3.52 4.87 -0.46
CA ALA A 36 -3.96 3.69 -1.20
C ALA A 36 -2.90 2.57 -1.18
N TYR A 37 -1.64 2.90 -1.45
CA TYR A 37 -0.55 1.92 -1.44
C TYR A 37 -0.33 1.33 -0.03
N ILE A 38 -0.35 2.17 1.01
CA ILE A 38 -0.20 1.69 2.39
C ILE A 38 -1.34 0.77 2.79
N ASP A 39 -2.57 1.06 2.38
CA ASP A 39 -3.71 0.21 2.67
C ASP A 39 -3.67 -1.12 1.92
N TRP A 40 -3.20 -1.13 0.67
CA TRP A 40 -2.95 -2.36 -0.07
C TRP A 40 -1.87 -3.23 0.57
N ILE A 41 -0.76 -2.63 0.99
CA ILE A 41 0.34 -3.37 1.63
C ILE A 41 -0.09 -3.95 2.97
N LYS A 42 -0.88 -3.22 3.77
CA LYS A 42 -1.46 -3.76 5.02
C LYS A 42 -2.35 -4.96 4.74
N ARG A 43 -3.24 -4.88 3.74
CA ARG A 43 -4.12 -5.98 3.35
C ARG A 43 -3.33 -7.21 2.91
N PHE A 44 -2.28 -7.01 2.12
CA PHE A 44 -1.36 -8.06 1.70
C PHE A 44 -0.71 -8.76 2.90
N ILE A 45 -0.15 -8.00 3.84
CA ILE A 45 0.49 -8.55 5.05
C ILE A 45 -0.51 -9.31 5.92
N ILE A 46 -1.74 -8.81 6.06
CA ILE A 46 -2.78 -9.46 6.85
C ILE A 46 -3.25 -10.77 6.19
N TYR A 47 -3.45 -10.76 4.87
CA TYR A 47 -3.85 -11.95 4.11
C TYR A 47 -2.84 -13.09 4.26
N HIS A 48 -1.54 -12.76 4.18
CA HIS A 48 -0.45 -13.72 4.33
C HIS A 48 -0.03 -14.00 5.79
N GLY A 49 -0.92 -13.77 6.76
CA GLY A 49 -0.69 -14.16 8.16
C GLY A 49 0.42 -13.39 8.87
N LYS A 50 0.64 -12.11 8.52
CA LYS A 50 1.70 -11.23 9.04
C LYS A 50 3.13 -11.71 8.73
N ARG A 51 3.31 -12.52 7.69
CA ARG A 51 4.64 -12.84 7.14
C ARG A 51 5.34 -11.57 6.67
N HIS A 52 6.67 -11.56 6.75
CA HIS A 52 7.45 -10.42 6.29
C HIS A 52 7.50 -10.42 4.75
N PRO A 53 7.18 -9.32 4.05
CA PRO A 53 7.15 -9.29 2.58
C PRO A 53 8.49 -9.54 1.89
N GLY A 54 9.60 -9.42 2.61
CA GLY A 54 10.92 -9.83 2.09
C GLY A 54 11.05 -11.35 1.91
N ASP A 55 10.20 -12.15 2.56
CA ASP A 55 10.17 -13.61 2.47
C ASP A 55 9.00 -14.10 1.59
N MET A 56 8.34 -13.18 0.89
CA MET A 56 7.21 -13.43 0.00
C MET A 56 7.60 -12.99 -1.40
N ALA A 57 7.46 -13.89 -2.36
CA ALA A 57 7.89 -13.68 -3.73
C ALA A 57 6.67 -13.51 -4.64
N GLU A 58 6.85 -13.78 -5.93
CA GLU A 58 5.84 -13.58 -6.96
C GLU A 58 4.57 -14.41 -6.72
N GLU A 59 4.68 -15.60 -6.12
CA GLU A 59 3.56 -16.50 -5.85
C GLU A 59 2.55 -15.89 -4.87
N GLU A 60 3.02 -15.37 -3.74
CA GLU A 60 2.16 -14.72 -2.75
C GLU A 60 1.49 -13.45 -3.31
N VAL A 61 2.17 -12.73 -4.20
CA VAL A 61 1.59 -11.58 -4.92
C VAL A 61 0.48 -12.04 -5.86
N ALA A 62 0.70 -13.09 -6.65
CA ALA A 62 -0.30 -13.63 -7.57
C ALA A 62 -1.53 -14.19 -6.82
N GLU A 63 -1.31 -14.86 -5.70
CA GLU A 63 -2.39 -15.38 -4.85
C GLU A 63 -3.22 -14.24 -4.27
N PHE A 64 -2.58 -13.21 -3.73
CA PHE A 64 -3.27 -12.04 -3.21
C PHE A 64 -4.07 -11.33 -4.31
N LEU A 65 -3.50 -11.12 -5.50
CA LEU A 65 -4.22 -10.52 -6.64
C LEU A 65 -5.43 -11.37 -7.08
N THR A 66 -5.31 -12.70 -7.03
CA THR A 66 -6.41 -13.62 -7.32
C THR A 66 -7.52 -13.51 -6.26
N HIS A 67 -7.17 -13.42 -4.98
CA HIS A 67 -8.09 -13.15 -3.89
C HIS A 67 -8.79 -11.79 -4.07
N LEU A 68 -8.05 -10.73 -4.42
CA LEU A 68 -8.62 -9.40 -4.70
C LEU A 68 -9.65 -9.43 -5.84
N ALA A 69 -9.35 -10.18 -6.90
CA ALA A 69 -10.25 -10.33 -8.04
C ALA A 69 -11.53 -11.10 -7.69
N ARG A 70 -11.43 -12.12 -6.83
CA ARG A 70 -12.56 -12.97 -6.43
C ARG A 70 -13.43 -12.34 -5.35
N ASP A 71 -12.82 -11.81 -4.29
CA ASP A 71 -13.52 -11.49 -3.05
C ASP A 71 -13.77 -10.00 -2.85
N LEU A 72 -12.95 -9.14 -3.46
CA LEU A 72 -13.06 -7.68 -3.32
C LEU A 72 -13.57 -6.98 -4.59
N ASN A 73 -13.93 -7.74 -5.64
CA ASN A 73 -14.46 -7.25 -6.91
C ASN A 73 -13.65 -6.05 -7.46
N VAL A 74 -12.33 -6.05 -7.25
CA VAL A 74 -11.46 -4.90 -7.54
C VAL A 74 -11.45 -4.56 -9.03
N ALA A 75 -11.71 -5.57 -9.88
CA ALA A 75 -11.95 -5.39 -11.31
C ALA A 75 -13.07 -4.37 -11.60
N ALA A 76 -14.15 -4.34 -10.80
CA ALA A 76 -15.24 -3.38 -10.94
C ALA A 76 -14.88 -1.98 -10.42
N SER A 77 -14.07 -1.89 -9.36
CA SER A 77 -13.60 -0.59 -8.81
C SER A 77 -12.66 0.13 -9.78
N THR A 78 -11.78 -0.60 -10.47
CA THR A 78 -10.90 -0.04 -11.51
C THR A 78 -11.70 0.43 -12.73
N GLN A 79 -12.74 -0.30 -13.13
CA GLN A 79 -13.68 0.18 -14.17
C GLN A 79 -14.47 1.41 -13.71
N ASN A 80 -14.95 1.45 -12.46
CA ASN A 80 -15.71 2.58 -11.92
C ASN A 80 -14.88 3.85 -11.74
N GLN A 81 -13.59 3.73 -11.40
CA GLN A 81 -12.66 4.87 -11.40
C GLN A 81 -12.43 5.39 -12.82
N ALA A 82 -12.25 4.50 -13.81
CA ALA A 82 -12.11 4.90 -15.21
C ALA A 82 -13.39 5.52 -15.81
N LEU A 83 -14.57 5.10 -15.34
CA LEU A 83 -15.88 5.64 -15.76
C LEU A 83 -16.25 6.95 -15.05
N SER A 84 -15.77 7.17 -13.82
CA SER A 84 -16.08 8.37 -13.03
C SER A 84 -15.15 9.55 -13.34
N GLU A 85 -14.09 9.33 -14.13
CA GLU A 85 -13.22 10.40 -14.67
C GLU A 85 -13.59 10.81 -16.11
N ARG A 86 -14.81 10.50 -16.57
CA ARG A 86 -15.36 10.96 -17.84
C ARG A 86 -16.62 11.78 -17.63
#